data_AF-K5XB53-F1
#
_entry.id   AF-K5XB53-F1
#
_cell.length_a   1.000
_cell.length_b   1.000
_cell.length_c   1.000
_cell.angle_alpha   90.00
_cell.angle_beta   90.00
_cell.angle_gamma   90.00
#
_symmetry.space_group_name_H-M   'P 1'
#
loop_
_entity.id
_entity.type
_entity.pdbx_description
1 polymer ?
#
loop_
_entity_poly.entity_id
_entity_poly.type
_entity_poly.pdbx_seq_one_letter_code
_entity_poly.pdbx_strand_id
1 'polypeptide(L)'
;MPARPRLFSFVAPRRTASPGPPSPTFSEVTNASAFNFGSNGPAKIITRTDLRSSLHAYDDVMAASAAYRSALLAMSKATAAFADSMERCSGLKGPAYEAGSRLQAAAGVHHLIGNLWHVLAETLDKNFEKPLRQHLDTYKTIVNERSTSYERALRERSRIIRQTEMRNMNRKERNLQSFREALTVLQRQVDELDELKAAHYQEILEHEEEVWNVVQNKVCDAHLMCSPRLHCLGLYRRSLDHGRV
;
A
#
# COMPACT_ATOMS: atom_id res chain seq x y z
N MET A 1 -8.54 -61.14 80.03
CA MET A 1 -9.25 -59.92 79.58
C MET A 1 -8.61 -59.43 78.28
N PRO A 2 -9.19 -59.67 77.10
CA PRO A 2 -8.72 -59.10 75.84
C PRO A 2 -9.53 -57.85 75.49
N ALA A 3 -8.88 -56.80 74.96
CA ALA A 3 -9.57 -55.61 74.46
C ALA A 3 -9.05 -55.21 73.07
N ARG A 4 -10.02 -55.02 72.17
CA ARG A 4 -9.98 -54.77 70.73
C ARG A 4 -9.32 -53.44 70.31
N PRO A 5 -8.86 -53.33 69.05
CA PRO A 5 -8.35 -52.08 68.49
C PRO A 5 -9.49 -51.18 67.97
N ARG A 6 -9.33 -49.86 68.07
CA ARG A 6 -10.16 -48.84 67.41
C ARG A 6 -9.30 -47.98 66.48
N LEU A 7 -9.84 -47.76 65.28
CA LEU A 7 -9.28 -46.98 64.18
C LEU A 7 -9.09 -45.50 64.55
N PHE A 8 -7.97 -44.92 64.10
CA PHE A 8 -7.77 -43.48 64.00
C PHE A 8 -8.06 -43.04 62.56
N SER A 9 -8.97 -42.08 62.43
CA SER A 9 -9.22 -41.28 61.23
C SER A 9 -8.38 -40.00 61.26
N PHE A 10 -7.59 -39.69 60.23
CA PHE A 10 -7.22 -38.30 59.90
C PHE A 10 -6.83 -38.16 58.40
N VAL A 11 -7.72 -37.48 57.67
CA VAL A 11 -7.54 -36.46 56.62
C VAL A 11 -6.33 -36.60 55.65
N ALA A 12 -6.64 -36.89 54.38
CA ALA A 12 -5.73 -36.71 53.26
C ALA A 12 -5.74 -35.24 52.76
N PRO A 13 -4.58 -34.67 52.37
CA PRO A 13 -4.48 -33.25 51.97
C PRO A 13 -4.94 -33.01 50.53
N ARG A 14 -5.55 -31.82 50.33
CA ARG A 14 -6.03 -31.28 49.05
C ARG A 14 -4.91 -31.29 47.99
N ARG A 15 -5.20 -31.88 46.83
CA ARG A 15 -4.42 -31.70 45.60
C ARG A 15 -4.52 -30.23 45.17
N THR A 16 -3.37 -29.59 45.10
CA THR A 16 -3.12 -28.28 44.49
C THR A 16 -3.46 -28.34 43.00
N ALA A 17 -4.47 -27.58 42.58
CA ALA A 17 -4.78 -27.38 41.17
C ALA A 17 -3.66 -26.54 40.54
N SER A 18 -2.99 -27.10 39.52
CA SER A 18 -2.08 -26.38 38.64
C SER A 18 -2.83 -25.24 37.94
N PRO A 19 -2.25 -24.03 37.76
CA PRO A 19 -2.87 -22.99 36.96
C PRO A 19 -2.84 -23.46 35.50
N GLY A 20 -4.02 -23.78 34.95
CA GLY A 20 -4.17 -23.94 33.51
C GLY A 20 -3.75 -22.66 32.77
N PRO A 21 -3.32 -22.76 31.51
CA PRO A 21 -2.96 -21.58 30.74
C PRO A 21 -4.15 -20.61 30.69
N PRO A 22 -3.91 -19.30 30.88
CA PRO A 22 -4.99 -18.32 30.86
C PRO A 22 -5.71 -18.38 29.51
N SER A 23 -7.04 -18.41 29.54
CA SER A 23 -7.87 -18.27 28.36
C SER A 23 -7.48 -16.98 27.61
N PRO A 24 -7.39 -17.01 26.26
CA PRO A 24 -6.88 -15.90 25.49
C PRO A 24 -7.76 -14.68 25.71
N THR A 25 -7.25 -13.75 26.51
CA THR A 25 -7.94 -12.51 26.81
C THR A 25 -7.63 -11.55 25.66
N PHE A 26 -8.65 -11.27 24.83
CA PHE A 26 -8.62 -10.39 23.65
C PHE A 26 -8.29 -8.94 24.00
N SER A 27 -7.04 -8.63 24.38
CA SER A 27 -6.64 -7.25 24.71
C SER A 27 -5.27 -6.84 24.17
N GLU A 28 -4.56 -7.67 23.43
CA GLU A 28 -3.29 -7.26 22.82
C GLU A 28 -3.44 -7.05 21.32
N VAL A 29 -3.11 -5.82 20.93
CA VAL A 29 -2.67 -5.33 19.61
C VAL A 29 -2.58 -6.44 18.57
N THR A 30 -3.40 -6.35 17.52
CA THR A 30 -3.40 -7.22 16.34
C THR A 30 -2.00 -7.34 15.74
N ASN A 31 -1.22 -8.31 16.22
CA ASN A 31 0.09 -8.63 15.67
C ASN A 31 -0.14 -9.50 14.43
N ALA A 32 -0.12 -8.87 13.25
CA ALA A 32 -0.35 -9.52 11.97
C ALA A 32 0.63 -10.68 11.68
N SER A 33 1.80 -10.69 12.32
CA SER A 33 2.82 -11.74 12.17
C SER A 33 2.56 -13.02 12.96
N ALA A 34 1.54 -13.07 13.83
CA ALA A 34 1.25 -14.24 14.67
C ALA A 34 0.15 -15.18 14.14
N PHE A 35 -0.45 -14.87 12.98
CA PHE A 35 -1.54 -15.67 12.41
C PHE A 35 -1.04 -16.58 11.29
N ASN A 36 -1.22 -17.89 11.48
CA ASN A 36 -0.93 -18.92 10.49
C ASN A 36 -2.23 -19.18 9.70
N PHE A 37 -2.41 -18.54 8.55
CA PHE A 37 -3.66 -18.57 7.76
C PHE A 37 -3.93 -19.92 7.04
N GLY A 38 -3.26 -21.00 7.43
CA GLY A 38 -3.37 -22.30 6.76
C GLY A 38 -2.85 -22.28 5.31
N SER A 39 -3.09 -23.37 4.57
CA SER A 39 -2.65 -23.51 3.17
C SER A 39 -3.39 -22.60 2.17
N ASN A 40 -4.52 -22.01 2.59
CA ASN A 40 -5.40 -21.18 1.76
C ASN A 40 -5.35 -19.70 2.15
N GLY A 41 -4.39 -19.31 2.99
CA GLY A 41 -4.20 -17.93 3.42
C GLY A 41 -3.55 -17.06 2.34
N PRO A 42 -3.70 -15.72 2.43
CA PRO A 42 -3.00 -14.79 1.54
C PRO A 42 -1.48 -14.99 1.64
N ALA A 43 -0.80 -15.06 0.48
CA ALA A 43 0.63 -15.36 0.39
C ALA A 43 1.53 -14.28 1.02
N LYS A 44 1.01 -13.07 1.22
CA LYS A 44 1.69 -11.93 1.81
C LYS A 44 0.67 -11.15 2.64
N ILE A 45 1.07 -10.64 3.81
CA ILE A 45 0.18 -9.80 4.62
C ILE A 45 0.66 -8.36 4.50
N ILE A 46 -0.24 -7.47 4.10
CA ILE A 46 0.02 -6.02 4.11
C ILE A 46 -0.60 -5.45 5.38
N THR A 47 0.24 -4.85 6.22
CA THR A 47 -0.20 -4.23 7.46
C THR A 47 -0.65 -2.79 7.25
N ARG A 48 -1.30 -2.21 8.26
CA ARG A 48 -1.66 -0.78 8.25
C ARG A 48 -0.44 0.13 8.12
N THR A 49 0.69 -0.28 8.69
CA THR A 49 1.95 0.48 8.58
C THR A 49 2.47 0.46 7.15
N ASP A 50 2.33 -0.68 6.46
CA ASP A 50 2.72 -0.81 5.05
C ASP A 50 1.84 0.09 4.18
N LEU A 51 0.52 0.05 4.34
CA LEU A 51 -0.40 0.94 3.61
C LEU A 51 -0.09 2.43 3.80
N ARG A 52 0.24 2.84 5.04
CA ARG A 52 0.65 4.21 5.31
C ARG A 52 1.97 4.55 4.59
N SER A 53 2.90 3.60 4.55
CA SER A 53 4.18 3.77 3.85
C SER A 53 3.99 3.85 2.34
N SER A 54 3.07 3.06 1.77
CA SER A 54 2.69 3.11 0.36
C SER A 54 2.08 4.46 -0.02
N LEU A 55 1.14 4.97 0.78
CA LEU A 55 0.56 6.29 0.58
C LEU A 55 1.62 7.39 0.61
N HIS A 56 2.54 7.33 1.59
CA HIS A 56 3.65 8.28 1.69
C HIS A 56 4.57 8.20 0.47
N ALA A 57 4.98 7.00 0.06
CA ALA A 57 5.83 6.81 -1.10
C ALA A 57 5.18 7.33 -2.39
N TYR A 58 3.87 7.18 -2.53
CA TYR A 58 3.13 7.74 -3.66
C TYR A 58 3.11 9.28 -3.59
N ASP A 59 2.80 9.87 -2.43
CA ASP A 59 2.90 11.33 -2.23
C ASP A 59 4.31 11.86 -2.56
N ASP A 60 5.37 11.14 -2.20
CA ASP A 60 6.76 11.50 -2.51
C ASP A 60 7.03 11.51 -4.02
N VAL A 61 6.53 10.51 -4.77
CA VAL A 61 6.64 10.50 -6.24
C VAL A 61 5.93 11.72 -6.86
N MET A 62 4.78 12.10 -6.32
CA MET A 62 4.04 13.27 -6.76
C MET A 62 4.76 14.58 -6.43
N ALA A 63 5.41 14.66 -5.27
CA ALA A 63 6.21 15.83 -4.88
C ALA A 63 7.49 15.95 -5.73
N ALA A 64 8.19 14.82 -5.92
CA ALA A 64 9.42 14.76 -6.71
C ALA A 64 9.16 15.11 -8.19
N SER A 65 8.06 14.63 -8.78
CA SER A 65 7.68 14.98 -10.16
C SER A 65 7.35 16.47 -10.31
N ALA A 66 6.62 17.06 -9.36
CA ALA A 66 6.36 18.50 -9.38
C ALA A 66 7.65 19.34 -9.27
N ALA A 67 8.58 18.93 -8.40
CA ALA A 67 9.89 19.57 -8.29
C ALA A 67 10.69 19.43 -9.60
N TYR A 68 10.71 18.25 -10.20
CA TYR A 68 11.35 18.00 -11.49
C TYR A 68 10.76 18.88 -12.61
N ARG A 69 9.42 19.01 -12.68
CA ARG A 69 8.76 19.92 -13.61
C ARG A 69 9.19 21.37 -13.42
N SER A 70 9.30 21.83 -12.17
CA SER A 70 9.77 23.19 -11.88
C SER A 70 11.20 23.43 -12.38
N ALA A 71 12.07 22.42 -12.24
CA ALA A 71 13.45 22.47 -12.74
C ALA A 71 13.48 22.53 -14.28
N LEU A 72 12.64 21.75 -14.97
CA LEU A 72 12.51 21.81 -16.43
C LEU A 72 12.08 23.20 -16.92
N LEU A 73 11.12 23.83 -16.25
CA LEU A 73 10.70 25.20 -16.59
C LEU A 73 11.80 26.23 -16.33
N ALA A 74 12.58 26.07 -15.25
CA ALA A 74 13.73 26.92 -14.98
C ALA A 74 14.83 26.73 -16.03
N MET A 75 15.11 25.49 -16.44
CA MET A 75 16.05 25.16 -17.51
C MET A 75 15.63 25.77 -18.84
N SER A 76 14.34 25.71 -19.19
CA SER A 76 13.79 26.35 -20.39
C SER A 76 14.14 27.84 -20.44
N LYS A 77 13.87 28.57 -19.34
CA LYS A 77 14.15 30.01 -19.20
C LYS A 77 15.66 30.30 -19.25
N ALA A 78 16.46 29.55 -18.51
CA ALA A 78 17.91 29.72 -18.47
C ALA A 78 18.55 29.47 -19.85
N THR A 79 18.08 28.44 -20.56
CA THR A 79 18.56 28.11 -21.91
C THR A 79 18.19 29.20 -22.91
N ALA A 80 16.99 29.76 -22.83
CA ALA A 80 16.58 30.89 -23.67
C ALA A 80 17.43 32.14 -23.41
N ALA A 81 17.66 32.51 -22.15
CA ALA A 81 18.52 33.65 -21.82
C ALA A 81 19.97 33.46 -22.27
N PHE A 82 20.49 32.23 -22.20
CA PHE A 82 21.80 31.89 -22.73
C PHE A 82 21.84 32.03 -24.27
N ALA A 83 20.81 31.57 -24.97
CA ALA A 83 20.66 31.74 -26.41
C ALA A 83 20.61 33.23 -26.82
N ASP A 84 19.81 34.05 -26.11
CA ASP A 84 19.73 35.50 -26.34
C ASP A 84 21.10 36.17 -26.20
N SER A 85 21.92 35.73 -25.24
CA SER A 85 23.27 36.27 -25.06
C SER A 85 24.20 35.92 -26.22
N MET A 86 24.05 34.72 -26.80
CA MET A 86 24.81 34.30 -27.98
C MET A 86 24.40 35.06 -29.24
N GLU A 87 23.10 35.32 -29.42
CA GLU A 87 22.60 36.17 -30.51
C GLU A 87 23.06 37.63 -30.38
N ARG A 88 23.15 38.16 -29.15
CA ARG A 88 23.76 39.49 -28.95
C ARG A 88 25.23 39.49 -29.35
N CYS A 89 25.97 38.42 -29.02
CA CYS A 89 27.38 38.28 -29.39
C CYS A 89 27.58 38.13 -30.90
N SER A 90 26.70 37.40 -31.59
CA SER A 90 26.77 37.22 -33.06
C SER A 90 26.56 38.53 -33.82
N GLY A 91 25.76 39.45 -33.28
CA GLY A 91 25.50 40.77 -33.86
C GLY A 91 26.57 41.84 -33.60
N LEU A 92 27.61 41.54 -32.81
CA LEU A 92 28.70 42.47 -32.56
C LEU A 92 29.58 42.64 -33.80
N LYS A 93 30.18 43.83 -33.95
CA LYS A 93 31.14 44.12 -35.04
C LYS A 93 32.52 43.47 -34.83
N GLY A 94 32.79 42.93 -33.63
CA GLY A 94 34.09 42.40 -33.23
C GLY A 94 34.40 40.99 -33.77
N PRO A 95 33.48 40.02 -33.67
CA PRO A 95 33.70 38.68 -34.21
C PRO A 95 33.83 38.65 -35.74
N ALA A 96 34.65 37.73 -36.26
CA ALA A 96 34.67 37.44 -37.69
C ALA A 96 33.30 36.90 -38.16
N TYR A 97 32.97 37.09 -39.45
CA TYR A 97 31.69 36.66 -40.03
C TYR A 97 31.36 35.18 -39.74
N GLU A 98 32.36 34.29 -39.84
CA GLU A 98 32.18 32.88 -39.51
C GLU A 98 31.85 32.63 -38.04
N ALA A 99 32.52 33.34 -37.13
CA ALA A 99 32.29 33.21 -35.70
C ALA A 99 30.89 33.72 -35.32
N GLY A 100 30.47 34.86 -35.88
CA GLY A 100 29.10 35.39 -35.72
C GLY A 100 28.06 34.40 -36.24
N SER A 101 28.26 33.84 -37.44
CA SER A 101 27.34 32.85 -38.02
C SER A 101 27.21 31.58 -37.17
N ARG A 102 28.34 31.07 -36.63
CA ARG A 102 28.34 29.90 -35.73
C ARG A 102 27.65 30.19 -34.40
N LEU A 103 27.85 31.38 -33.83
CA LEU A 103 27.16 31.80 -32.60
C LEU A 103 25.65 31.93 -32.82
N GLN A 104 25.22 32.49 -33.97
CA GLN A 104 23.81 32.56 -34.33
C GLN A 104 23.19 31.17 -34.48
N ALA A 105 23.89 30.25 -35.15
CA ALA A 105 23.45 28.86 -35.28
C ALA A 105 23.33 28.17 -33.91
N ALA A 106 24.31 28.37 -33.02
CA ALA A 106 24.27 27.84 -31.66
C ALA A 106 23.10 28.41 -30.85
N ALA A 107 22.87 29.73 -30.92
CA ALA A 107 21.72 30.37 -30.28
C ALA A 107 20.40 29.73 -30.74
N GLY A 108 20.21 29.53 -32.05
CA GLY A 108 19.04 28.86 -32.60
C GLY A 108 18.82 27.45 -32.03
N VAL A 109 19.87 26.63 -31.93
CA VAL A 109 19.78 25.30 -31.32
C VAL A 109 19.40 25.37 -29.84
N HIS A 110 19.96 26.32 -29.08
CA HIS A 110 19.61 26.48 -27.67
C HIS A 110 18.17 26.96 -27.47
N HIS A 111 17.60 27.79 -28.34
CA HIS A 111 16.17 28.09 -28.31
C HIS A 111 15.30 26.84 -28.54
N LEU A 112 15.68 25.95 -29.47
CA LEU A 112 14.98 24.68 -29.67
C LEU A 112 15.03 23.79 -28.43
N ILE A 113 16.20 23.70 -27.79
CA ILE A 113 16.37 22.95 -26.53
C ILE A 113 15.51 23.56 -25.41
N GLY A 114 15.50 24.89 -25.30
CA GLY A 114 14.65 25.61 -24.35
C GLY A 114 13.17 25.30 -24.52
N ASN A 115 12.70 25.27 -25.77
CA ASN A 115 11.33 24.88 -26.11
C ASN A 115 11.04 23.41 -25.76
N LEU A 116 11.99 22.51 -26.02
CA LEU A 116 11.86 21.09 -25.67
C LEU A 116 11.66 20.91 -24.15
N TRP A 117 12.41 21.62 -23.31
CA TRP A 117 12.23 21.57 -21.86
C TRP A 117 10.83 22.01 -21.44
N HIS A 118 10.27 23.03 -22.09
CA HIS A 118 8.91 23.50 -21.82
C HIS A 118 7.86 22.44 -22.18
N VAL A 119 7.97 21.85 -23.38
CA VAL A 119 7.06 20.78 -23.85
C VAL A 119 7.12 19.56 -22.94
N LEU A 120 8.32 19.15 -22.50
CA LEU A 120 8.49 18.06 -21.55
C LEU A 120 7.81 18.36 -20.20
N ALA A 121 7.95 19.59 -19.69
CA ALA A 121 7.30 20.01 -18.46
C ALA A 121 5.76 19.98 -18.57
N GLU A 122 5.20 20.44 -19.68
CA GLU A 122 3.75 20.41 -19.93
C GLU A 122 3.21 18.99 -20.12
N THR A 123 3.99 18.13 -20.78
CA THR A 123 3.66 16.71 -20.97
C THR A 123 3.63 15.98 -19.62
N LEU A 124 4.60 16.26 -18.75
CA LEU A 124 4.65 15.70 -17.40
C LEU A 124 3.44 16.15 -16.55
N ASP A 125 3.06 17.43 -16.62
CA ASP A 125 1.86 17.92 -15.91
C ASP A 125 0.58 17.22 -16.37
N LYS A 126 0.36 17.14 -17.69
CA LYS A 126 -0.90 16.66 -18.26
C LYS A 126 -1.04 15.13 -18.25
N ASN A 127 0.03 14.42 -18.60
CA ASN A 127 -0.05 12.98 -18.85
C ASN A 127 0.38 12.15 -17.64
N PHE A 128 1.10 12.76 -16.68
CA PHE A 128 1.61 12.07 -15.50
C PHE A 128 1.03 12.64 -14.20
N GLU A 129 1.27 13.92 -13.89
CA GLU A 129 0.88 14.49 -12.60
C GLU A 129 -0.65 14.51 -12.39
N LYS A 130 -1.41 15.05 -13.37
CA LYS A 130 -2.87 15.17 -13.22
C LYS A 130 -3.58 13.82 -13.03
N PRO A 131 -3.34 12.80 -13.89
CA PRO A 131 -3.99 11.50 -13.73
C PRO A 131 -3.59 10.79 -12.42
N LEU A 132 -2.31 10.84 -12.05
CA LEU A 132 -1.83 10.19 -10.83
C LEU A 132 -2.34 10.88 -9.57
N ARG A 133 -2.52 12.21 -9.60
CA ARG A 133 -3.12 12.92 -8.46
C ARG A 133 -4.55 12.48 -8.20
N GLN A 134 -5.38 12.40 -9.25
CA GLN A 134 -6.75 11.90 -9.14
C GLN A 134 -6.79 10.44 -8.64
N HIS A 135 -5.88 9.61 -9.14
CA HIS A 135 -5.76 8.23 -8.69
C HIS A 135 -5.33 8.13 -7.22
N LEU A 136 -4.40 8.96 -6.78
CA LEU A 136 -3.93 9.00 -5.39
C LEU A 136 -5.05 9.43 -4.43
N ASP A 137 -5.86 10.42 -4.79
CA ASP A 137 -7.02 10.83 -3.99
C ASP A 137 -8.05 9.70 -3.87
N THR A 138 -8.23 8.93 -4.95
CA THR A 138 -9.09 7.75 -4.97
C THR A 138 -8.53 6.65 -4.08
N TYR A 139 -7.22 6.36 -4.17
CA TYR A 139 -6.53 5.39 -3.31
C TYR A 139 -6.64 5.76 -1.82
N LYS A 140 -6.41 7.03 -1.46
CA LYS A 140 -6.59 7.55 -0.09
C LYS A 140 -8.01 7.30 0.43
N THR A 141 -9.01 7.56 -0.41
CA THR A 141 -10.43 7.36 -0.07
C THR A 141 -10.72 5.88 0.15
N ILE A 142 -10.33 5.01 -0.78
CA ILE A 142 -10.56 3.56 -0.69
C ILE A 142 -9.89 2.94 0.53
N VAL A 143 -8.62 3.27 0.80
CA VAL A 143 -7.91 2.77 1.99
C VAL A 143 -8.61 3.19 3.28
N ASN A 144 -9.09 4.44 3.35
CA ASN A 144 -9.82 4.94 4.51
C ASN A 144 -11.19 4.25 4.67
N GLU A 145 -11.96 4.11 3.60
CA GLU A 145 -13.26 3.44 3.63
C GLU A 145 -13.14 1.95 4.00
N ARG A 146 -12.19 1.23 3.38
CA ARG A 146 -11.95 -0.18 3.67
C ARG A 146 -11.47 -0.40 5.10
N SER A 147 -10.53 0.42 5.59
CA SER A 147 -10.04 0.32 6.97
C SER A 147 -11.15 0.60 7.99
N THR A 148 -11.98 1.62 7.78
CA THR A 148 -13.10 1.92 8.67
C THR A 148 -14.20 0.86 8.63
N SER A 149 -14.51 0.32 7.45
CA SER A 149 -15.48 -0.77 7.29
C SER A 149 -15.02 -2.04 8.01
N TYR A 150 -13.76 -2.44 7.81
CA TYR A 150 -13.16 -3.60 8.47
C TYR A 150 -13.10 -3.43 10.00
N GLU A 151 -12.69 -2.25 10.50
CA GLU A 151 -12.71 -1.97 11.93
C GLU A 151 -14.11 -2.06 12.55
N ARG A 152 -15.15 -1.60 11.84
CA ARG A 152 -16.55 -1.71 12.29
C ARG A 152 -16.99 -3.17 12.33
N ALA A 153 -16.72 -3.94 11.28
CA ALA A 153 -17.08 -5.35 11.22
C ALA A 153 -16.38 -6.16 12.31
N LEU A 154 -15.09 -5.90 12.54
CA LEU A 154 -14.30 -6.54 13.59
C LEU A 154 -14.85 -6.23 15.00
N ARG A 155 -15.22 -4.96 15.25
CA ARG A 155 -15.82 -4.53 16.54
C ARG A 155 -17.17 -5.22 16.79
N GLU A 156 -18.00 -5.33 15.76
CA GLU A 156 -19.33 -5.97 15.89
C GLU A 156 -19.20 -7.48 16.13
N ARG A 157 -18.34 -8.19 15.37
CA ARG A 157 -18.05 -9.61 15.62
C ARG A 157 -17.50 -9.86 17.01
N SER A 158 -16.55 -9.02 17.46
CA SER A 158 -16.01 -9.08 18.82
C SER A 158 -17.08 -8.82 19.90
N ARG A 159 -18.05 -7.94 19.64
CA ARG A 159 -19.17 -7.68 20.55
C ARG A 159 -20.11 -8.88 20.66
N ILE A 160 -20.44 -9.51 19.53
CA ILE A 160 -21.28 -10.71 19.47
C ILE A 160 -20.62 -11.85 20.26
N ILE A 161 -19.32 -12.10 20.04
CA ILE A 161 -18.57 -13.14 20.77
C ILE A 161 -18.64 -12.88 22.28
N ARG A 162 -18.33 -11.66 22.74
CA ARG A 162 -18.41 -11.31 24.17
C ARG A 162 -19.81 -11.50 24.75
N GLN A 163 -20.86 -11.18 23.99
CA GLN A 163 -22.23 -11.43 24.43
C GLN A 163 -22.55 -12.92 24.52
N THR A 164 -22.10 -13.73 23.57
CA THR A 164 -22.24 -15.20 23.61
C THR A 164 -21.51 -15.77 24.82
N GLU A 165 -20.27 -15.34 25.07
CA GLU A 165 -19.44 -15.76 26.21
C GLU A 165 -20.12 -15.42 27.55
N MET A 166 -20.58 -14.17 27.71
CA MET A 166 -21.29 -13.75 28.93
C MET A 166 -22.59 -14.53 29.16
N ARG A 167 -23.37 -14.79 28.11
CA ARG A 167 -24.61 -15.59 28.21
C ARG A 167 -24.31 -17.02 28.60
N ASN A 168 -23.20 -17.57 28.12
CA ASN A 168 -22.76 -18.93 28.45
C ASN A 168 -22.26 -19.03 29.91
N MET A 169 -21.47 -18.05 30.37
CA MET A 169 -20.95 -18.01 31.74
C MET A 169 -22.03 -17.81 32.82
N ASN A 170 -23.13 -17.12 32.49
CA ASN A 170 -24.20 -16.80 33.45
C ASN A 170 -25.22 -17.93 33.67
N ARG A 171 -25.12 -19.07 32.98
CA ARG A 171 -26.01 -20.23 33.20
C ARG A 171 -25.57 -21.05 34.41
N LYS A 172 -26.44 -21.13 35.43
CA LYS A 172 -26.19 -21.83 36.71
C LYS A 172 -26.35 -23.36 36.64
N GLU A 173 -27.12 -23.89 35.69
CA GLU A 173 -27.33 -25.34 35.50
C GLU A 173 -26.50 -25.86 34.33
N ARG A 174 -25.52 -26.70 34.64
CA ARG A 174 -24.46 -27.14 33.72
C ARG A 174 -24.81 -28.46 33.03
N ASN A 175 -25.68 -28.43 32.04
CA ASN A 175 -25.89 -29.58 31.17
C ASN A 175 -24.70 -29.71 30.21
N LEU A 176 -23.99 -30.85 30.23
CA LEU A 176 -22.84 -31.13 29.36
C LEU A 176 -23.16 -30.92 27.87
N GLN A 177 -24.39 -31.23 27.47
CA GLN A 177 -24.87 -31.04 26.12
C GLN A 177 -24.95 -29.55 25.73
N SER A 178 -25.41 -28.69 26.63
CA SER A 178 -25.49 -27.24 26.39
C SER A 178 -24.11 -26.57 26.30
N PHE A 179 -23.09 -27.12 26.98
CA PHE A 179 -21.70 -26.66 26.83
C PHE A 179 -21.12 -27.03 25.47
N ARG A 180 -21.38 -28.26 24.99
CA ARG A 180 -20.96 -28.69 23.67
C ARG A 180 -21.57 -27.82 22.58
N GLU A 181 -22.87 -27.55 22.67
CA GLU A 181 -23.58 -26.66 21.75
C GLU A 181 -23.05 -25.22 21.80
N ALA A 182 -22.71 -24.70 22.98
CA ALA A 182 -22.17 -23.37 23.08
C ALA A 182 -20.71 -23.27 22.56
N LEU A 183 -19.92 -24.34 22.70
CA LEU A 183 -18.58 -24.43 22.09
C LEU A 183 -18.65 -24.49 20.57
N THR A 184 -19.59 -25.24 19.99
CA THR A 184 -19.74 -25.27 18.52
C THR A 184 -20.15 -23.90 17.98
N VAL A 185 -21.00 -23.15 18.71
CA VAL A 185 -21.36 -21.77 18.34
C VAL A 185 -20.15 -20.84 18.43
N LEU A 186 -19.38 -20.88 19.52
CA LEU A 186 -18.19 -20.05 19.66
C LEU A 186 -17.14 -20.38 18.59
N GLN A 187 -16.94 -21.65 18.29
CA GLN A 187 -16.01 -22.07 17.25
C GLN A 187 -16.44 -21.54 15.87
N ARG A 188 -17.74 -21.65 15.52
CA ARG A 188 -18.27 -21.04 14.30
C ARG A 188 -18.06 -19.52 14.25
N GLN A 189 -18.22 -18.83 15.38
CA GLN A 189 -18.01 -17.38 15.46
C GLN A 189 -16.54 -16.98 15.28
N VAL A 190 -15.60 -17.82 15.73
CA VAL A 190 -14.17 -17.65 15.49
C VAL A 190 -13.84 -17.93 14.03
N ASP A 191 -14.36 -19.01 13.46
CA ASP A 191 -14.15 -19.35 12.04
C ASP A 191 -14.67 -18.23 11.12
N GLU A 192 -15.86 -17.68 11.37
CA GLU A 192 -16.41 -16.52 10.65
C GLU A 192 -15.53 -15.26 10.75
N LEU A 193 -14.85 -15.08 11.90
CA LEU A 193 -13.96 -13.94 12.12
C LEU A 193 -12.64 -14.12 11.37
N ASP A 194 -12.10 -15.33 11.36
CA ASP A 194 -10.86 -15.63 10.63
C ASP A 194 -11.08 -15.61 9.11
N GLU A 195 -12.24 -16.05 8.62
CA GLU A 195 -12.66 -15.86 7.22
C GLU A 195 -12.74 -14.38 6.84
N LEU A 196 -13.35 -13.55 7.70
CA LEU A 196 -13.44 -12.10 7.47
C LEU A 196 -12.06 -11.43 7.41
N LYS A 197 -11.11 -11.86 8.25
CA LYS A 197 -9.72 -11.36 8.19
C LYS A 197 -9.03 -11.79 6.90
N ALA A 198 -9.16 -13.06 6.52
CA ALA A 198 -8.52 -13.59 5.32
C ALA A 198 -9.01 -12.85 4.07
N ALA A 199 -10.33 -12.63 3.94
CA ALA A 199 -10.92 -11.84 2.87
C ALA A 199 -10.37 -10.41 2.85
N HIS A 200 -10.32 -9.73 4.01
CA HIS A 200 -9.81 -8.36 4.09
C HIS A 200 -8.35 -8.23 3.63
N TYR A 201 -7.47 -9.14 4.06
CA TYR A 201 -6.07 -9.09 3.64
C TYR A 201 -5.89 -9.41 2.15
N GLN A 202 -6.70 -10.32 1.60
CA GLN A 202 -6.70 -10.61 0.17
C GLN A 202 -7.11 -9.38 -0.66
N GLU A 203 -8.20 -8.72 -0.28
CA GLU A 203 -8.67 -7.50 -0.95
C GLU A 203 -7.65 -6.35 -0.89
N ILE A 204 -6.91 -6.23 0.23
CA ILE A 204 -5.84 -5.24 0.36
C ILE A 204 -4.70 -5.56 -0.61
N LEU A 205 -4.28 -6.82 -0.71
CA LEU A 205 -3.19 -7.22 -1.61
C LEU A 205 -3.52 -6.92 -3.07
N GLU A 206 -4.70 -7.33 -3.51
CA GLU A 206 -5.17 -7.12 -4.89
C GLU A 206 -5.22 -5.62 -5.21
N HIS A 207 -5.77 -4.81 -4.31
CA HIS A 207 -5.84 -3.37 -4.53
C HIS A 207 -4.48 -2.69 -4.51
N GLU A 208 -3.57 -3.12 -3.64
CA GLU A 208 -2.21 -2.59 -3.60
C GLU A 208 -1.48 -2.90 -4.91
N GLU A 209 -1.62 -4.11 -5.44
CA GLU A 209 -1.05 -4.51 -6.73
C GLU A 209 -1.64 -3.69 -7.88
N GLU A 210 -2.96 -3.52 -7.93
CA GLU A 210 -3.63 -2.66 -8.92
C GLU A 210 -3.11 -1.23 -8.89
N VAL A 211 -2.98 -0.64 -7.69
CA VAL A 211 -2.48 0.72 -7.50
C VAL A 211 -1.08 0.88 -8.06
N TRP A 212 -0.16 -0.02 -7.70
CA TRP A 212 1.22 0.05 -8.18
C TRP A 212 1.35 -0.25 -9.67
N ASN A 213 0.52 -1.13 -10.23
CA ASN A 213 0.45 -1.36 -11.67
C ASN A 213 0.03 -0.08 -12.43
N VAL A 214 -0.95 0.67 -11.94
CA VAL A 214 -1.35 1.95 -12.54
C VAL A 214 -0.21 2.97 -12.47
N VAL A 215 0.45 3.10 -11.32
CA VAL A 215 1.61 4.00 -11.15
C VAL A 215 2.72 3.62 -12.12
N GLN A 216 3.10 2.35 -12.16
CA GLN A 216 4.12 1.83 -13.07
C GLN A 216 3.78 2.13 -14.54
N ASN A 217 2.56 1.85 -14.97
CA ASN A 217 2.13 2.10 -16.34
C ASN A 217 2.28 3.58 -16.71
N LYS A 218 1.89 4.50 -15.81
CA LYS A 218 2.05 5.94 -16.04
C LYS A 218 3.50 6.40 -16.04
N VAL A 219 4.35 5.83 -15.20
CA VAL A 219 5.80 6.11 -15.23
C VAL A 219 6.42 5.63 -16.55
N CYS A 220 6.08 4.42 -17.00
CA CYS A 220 6.53 3.87 -18.27
C CYS A 220 6.09 4.75 -19.45
N ASP A 221 4.82 5.17 -19.49
CA ASP A 221 4.30 6.07 -20.52
C ASP A 221 5.04 7.42 -20.53
N ALA A 222 5.26 8.02 -19.35
CA ALA A 222 6.00 9.28 -19.23
C ALA A 222 7.46 9.14 -19.69
N HIS A 223 8.12 8.02 -19.40
CA HIS A 223 9.49 7.74 -19.82
C HIS A 223 9.59 7.53 -21.34
N LEU A 224 8.63 6.81 -21.94
CA LEU A 224 8.52 6.64 -23.39
C LEU A 224 8.32 7.99 -24.10
N MET A 225 7.59 8.92 -23.48
CA MET A 225 7.40 10.27 -24.02
C MET A 225 8.65 11.16 -23.90
N CYS A 226 9.48 10.98 -22.87
CA CYS A 226 10.73 11.74 -22.69
C CYS A 226 11.90 11.22 -23.53
N SER A 227 11.80 10.02 -24.12
CA SER A 227 12.88 9.41 -24.91
C SER A 227 12.46 9.27 -26.39
N PRO A 228 12.94 10.15 -27.29
CA PRO A 228 12.66 10.07 -28.72
C PRO A 228 13.08 8.73 -29.35
N ARG A 229 14.04 8.02 -28.72
CA ARG A 229 14.57 6.73 -29.18
C ARG A 229 13.68 5.53 -28.84
N LEU A 230 12.79 5.63 -27.85
CA LEU A 230 11.97 4.49 -27.40
C LEU A 230 10.59 4.41 -28.06
N HIS A 231 10.12 5.49 -28.70
CA HIS A 231 8.85 5.47 -29.44
C HIS A 231 8.86 4.46 -30.60
N CYS A 232 10.03 4.24 -31.24
CA CYS A 232 10.20 3.18 -32.24
C CYS A 232 10.28 1.76 -31.65
N LEU A 233 10.75 1.58 -30.41
CA LEU A 233 10.86 0.27 -29.76
C LEU A 233 9.56 -0.16 -29.07
N GLY A 234 8.77 0.79 -28.55
CA GLY A 234 7.46 0.52 -27.94
C GLY A 234 6.42 0.00 -28.94
N LEU A 235 6.47 0.47 -30.20
CA LEU A 235 5.64 -0.05 -31.29
C LEU A 235 6.03 -1.48 -31.68
N TYR A 236 7.31 -1.85 -31.58
CA TYR A 236 7.79 -3.20 -31.87
C TYR A 236 7.33 -4.22 -30.80
N ARG A 237 7.30 -3.82 -29.52
CA ARG A 237 6.85 -4.72 -28.43
C ARG A 237 5.34 -4.97 -28.44
N ARG A 238 4.51 -3.95 -28.72
CA ARG A 238 3.06 -4.14 -28.92
C ARG A 238 2.72 -5.02 -30.13
N SER A 239 3.55 -4.99 -31.18
CA SER A 239 3.36 -5.85 -32.36
C SER A 239 3.74 -7.32 -32.11
N LEU A 240 4.63 -7.61 -31.16
CA LEU A 240 5.05 -8.97 -30.81
C LEU A 240 4.04 -9.68 -29.89
N ASP A 241 3.34 -8.95 -29.02
CA ASP A 241 2.32 -9.53 -28.14
C ASP A 241 0.97 -9.77 -28.83
N HIS A 242 0.69 -9.12 -29.98
CA HIS A 242 -0.50 -9.42 -30.82
C HIS A 242 -0.23 -10.48 -31.90
N GLY A 243 0.99 -11.01 -31.99
CA GLY A 243 1.38 -12.05 -32.97
C GLY A 243 1.43 -13.47 -32.41
N ARG A 244 0.95 -13.70 -31.19
CA ARG A 244 0.85 -15.04 -30.58
C ARG A 244 -0.62 -15.40 -30.33
N VAL A 245 -1.30 -15.79 -31.41
CA VAL A 245 -2.50 -16.64 -31.42
C VAL A 245 -2.16 -17.85 -32.25
#